data_AF-A0A1C0ZZD6-F1
#
_entry.id   AF-A0A1C0ZZD6-F1
#
_cell.length_a   1.000
_cell.length_b   1.000
_cell.length_c   1.000
_cell.angle_alpha   90.00
_cell.angle_beta   90.00
_cell.angle_gamma   90.00
#
_symmetry.space_group_name_H-M   'P 1'
#
loop_
_entity.id
_entity.type
_entity.pdbx_description
1 polymer ?
#
loop_
_entity_poly.entity_id
_entity_poly.type
_entity_poly.pdbx_seq_one_letter_code
_entity_poly.pdbx_strand_id
1 'polypeptide(L)'
;MAKWAVEGFSEVLSKEVGPLGLKVTLIEPGGFRTDWAGSSMQHVEPNDAYKDTVGGLLKHLRDTTGKENGDPDKAAQAILTIVNEENPPLRLLLGSDAVAIANAVDTGKLAETKRWEKLSLSTDFETRELNPAVTDMYREFEEN
;
A
#
# COMPACT_ATOMS: atom_id res chain seq x y z
N MET A 1 -9.72 5.62 1.30
CA MET A 1 -9.84 5.98 2.73
C MET A 1 -9.62 4.76 3.62
N ALA A 2 -10.52 3.77 3.66
CA ALA A 2 -10.42 2.65 4.61
C ALA A 2 -9.11 1.83 4.49
N LYS A 3 -8.66 1.49 3.29
CA LYS A 3 -7.41 0.70 3.10
C LYS A 3 -6.14 1.43 3.54
N TRP A 4 -6.05 2.73 3.26
CA TRP A 4 -4.97 3.58 3.77
C TRP A 4 -4.92 3.65 5.30
N ALA A 5 -6.09 3.69 5.95
CA ALA A 5 -6.15 3.65 7.41
C ALA A 5 -5.66 2.31 7.97
N VAL A 6 -5.96 1.20 7.30
CA VAL A 6 -5.45 -0.13 7.67
C VAL A 6 -3.94 -0.21 7.53
N GLU A 7 -3.36 0.33 6.45
CA GLU A 7 -1.91 0.40 6.28
C GLU A 7 -1.25 1.19 7.43
N GLY A 8 -1.70 2.43 7.69
CA GLY A 8 -1.13 3.26 8.75
C GLY A 8 -1.30 2.66 10.15
N PHE A 9 -2.46 2.05 10.44
CA PHE A 9 -2.67 1.33 11.70
C PHE A 9 -1.72 0.14 11.84
N SER A 10 -1.55 -0.65 10.79
CA SER A 10 -0.71 -1.85 10.81
C SER A 10 0.78 -1.52 10.91
N GLU A 11 1.22 -0.41 10.30
CA GLU A 11 2.60 0.08 10.43
C GLU A 11 2.92 0.54 11.86
N VAL A 12 2.00 1.21 12.55
CA VAL A 12 2.21 1.55 13.96
C VAL A 12 2.18 0.29 14.82
N LEU A 13 1.21 -0.58 14.60
CA LEU A 13 1.08 -1.84 15.33
C LEU A 13 2.34 -2.71 15.21
N SER A 14 2.92 -2.83 14.01
CA SER A 14 4.12 -3.65 13.78
C SER A 14 5.29 -3.20 14.66
N LYS A 15 5.47 -1.89 14.82
CA LYS A 15 6.51 -1.28 15.67
C LYS A 15 6.25 -1.52 17.16
N GLU A 16 4.99 -1.46 17.59
CA GLU A 16 4.61 -1.67 18.99
C GLU A 16 4.77 -3.13 19.45
N VAL A 17 4.44 -4.09 18.58
CA VAL A 17 4.46 -5.52 18.91
C VAL A 17 5.78 -6.22 18.58
N GLY A 18 6.63 -5.60 17.76
CA GLY A 18 7.94 -6.14 17.39
C GLY A 18 8.82 -6.59 18.57
N PRO A 19 8.95 -5.80 19.66
CA PRO A 19 9.69 -6.21 20.86
C PRO A 19 9.13 -7.45 21.57
N LEU A 20 7.89 -7.84 21.30
CA LEU A 20 7.25 -9.05 21.81
C LEU A 20 7.53 -10.28 20.93
N GLY A 21 8.28 -10.12 19.82
CA GLY A 21 8.54 -11.16 18.84
C GLY A 21 7.37 -11.42 17.87
N LEU A 22 6.36 -10.54 17.86
CA LEU A 22 5.22 -10.62 16.95
C LEU A 22 5.51 -9.88 15.65
N LYS A 23 5.01 -10.42 14.53
CA LYS A 23 5.27 -9.91 13.18
C LYS A 23 3.95 -9.59 12.49
N VAL A 24 3.95 -8.50 11.73
CA VAL A 24 2.77 -7.98 11.03
C VAL A 24 3.13 -7.81 9.57
N THR A 25 2.33 -8.42 8.69
CA THR A 25 2.48 -8.28 7.24
C THR A 25 1.15 -7.83 6.62
N LEU A 26 1.22 -6.75 5.86
CA LEU A 26 0.16 -6.24 5.00
C LEU A 26 0.21 -6.97 3.66
N ILE A 27 -0.88 -7.68 3.35
CA ILE A 27 -1.08 -8.27 2.03
C ILE A 27 -1.81 -7.24 1.16
N GLU A 28 -1.15 -6.82 0.09
CA GLU A 28 -1.61 -5.76 -0.81
C GLU A 28 -1.84 -6.33 -2.22
N PRO A 29 -3.02 -6.95 -2.46
CA PRO A 29 -3.33 -7.55 -3.74
C PRO A 29 -3.77 -6.51 -4.78
N GLY A 30 -3.43 -6.78 -6.03
CA GLY A 30 -4.05 -6.17 -7.20
C GLY A 30 -5.40 -6.82 -7.55
N GLY A 31 -5.75 -6.83 -8.82
CA GLY A 31 -6.93 -7.55 -9.30
C GLY A 31 -6.73 -9.06 -9.25
N PHE A 32 -7.62 -9.79 -8.57
CA PHE A 32 -7.69 -11.25 -8.54
C PHE A 32 -9.05 -11.74 -8.99
N ARG A 33 -9.07 -12.87 -9.72
CA ARG A 33 -10.31 -13.50 -10.22
C ARG A 33 -11.13 -14.09 -9.09
N THR A 34 -11.87 -13.23 -8.41
CA THR A 34 -12.76 -13.53 -7.29
C THR A 34 -14.09 -12.86 -7.53
N ASP A 35 -15.13 -13.25 -6.79
CA ASP A 35 -16.43 -12.59 -6.85
C ASP A 35 -16.44 -11.19 -6.18
N TRP A 36 -15.26 -10.64 -5.83
CA TRP A 36 -15.13 -9.36 -5.14
C TRP A 36 -15.67 -8.19 -5.96
N ALA A 37 -15.22 -8.03 -7.22
CA ALA A 37 -15.67 -6.98 -8.12
C ALA A 37 -17.03 -7.29 -8.79
N GLY A 38 -17.52 -8.52 -8.60
CA GLY A 38 -18.82 -8.98 -9.08
C GLY A 38 -19.88 -8.89 -7.99
N SER A 39 -20.38 -10.03 -7.53
CA SER A 39 -21.53 -10.12 -6.62
C SER A 39 -21.30 -9.53 -5.22
N SER A 40 -20.04 -9.35 -4.80
CA SER A 40 -19.70 -8.82 -3.48
C SER A 40 -19.62 -7.28 -3.43
N MET A 41 -19.68 -6.61 -4.60
CA MET A 41 -19.63 -5.16 -4.67
C MET A 41 -20.99 -4.59 -5.06
N GLN A 42 -21.47 -3.64 -4.26
CA GLN A 42 -22.65 -2.85 -4.62
C GLN A 42 -22.21 -1.56 -5.31
N HIS A 43 -22.77 -1.31 -6.48
CA HIS A 43 -22.52 -0.09 -7.26
C HIS A 43 -23.77 0.77 -7.30
N VAL A 44 -23.57 2.08 -7.20
CA VAL A 44 -24.60 3.09 -7.45
C VAL A 44 -24.22 3.80 -8.75
N GLU A 45 -25.19 3.95 -9.66
CA GLU A 45 -24.94 4.66 -10.91
C GLU A 45 -24.61 6.13 -10.61
N PRO A 46 -23.46 6.63 -11.11
CA PRO A 46 -23.02 7.98 -10.82
C PRO A 46 -23.91 9.01 -11.54
N ASN A 47 -24.12 10.15 -10.90
CA ASN A 47 -24.76 11.29 -11.56
C ASN A 47 -23.87 11.82 -12.72
N ASP A 48 -24.43 12.69 -13.55
CA ASP A 48 -23.74 13.23 -14.72
C ASP A 48 -22.41 13.93 -14.39
N ALA A 49 -22.33 14.61 -13.24
CA ALA A 49 -21.12 15.32 -12.82
C ALA A 49 -19.94 14.39 -12.46
N TYR A 50 -20.21 13.10 -12.16
CA TYR A 50 -19.19 12.11 -11.80
C TYR A 50 -18.98 11.04 -12.89
N LYS A 51 -19.59 11.18 -14.07
CA LYS A 51 -19.48 10.19 -15.15
C LYS A 51 -18.04 9.96 -15.60
N ASP A 52 -17.26 11.01 -15.76
CA ASP A 52 -15.88 10.90 -16.29
C ASP A 52 -14.88 10.37 -15.26
N THR A 53 -15.22 10.43 -13.97
CA THR A 53 -14.35 9.95 -12.87
C THR A 53 -14.85 8.61 -12.34
N VAL A 54 -15.93 8.63 -11.57
CA VAL A 54 -16.53 7.44 -10.96
C VAL A 54 -17.08 6.50 -12.04
N GLY A 55 -17.76 7.04 -13.06
CA GLY A 55 -18.29 6.22 -14.15
C GLY A 55 -17.18 5.53 -14.96
N GLY A 56 -16.06 6.21 -15.19
CA GLY A 56 -14.86 5.63 -15.81
C GLY A 56 -14.29 4.46 -15.00
N LEU A 57 -14.15 4.62 -13.68
CA LEU A 57 -13.71 3.54 -12.78
C LEU A 57 -14.67 2.35 -12.81
N LEU A 58 -15.99 2.60 -12.70
CA LEU A 58 -17.00 1.54 -12.75
C LEU A 58 -17.00 0.79 -14.09
N LYS A 59 -16.78 1.50 -15.20
CA LYS A 59 -16.60 0.87 -16.51
C LYS A 59 -15.37 -0.03 -16.52
N HIS A 60 -14.23 0.47 -16.05
CA HIS A 60 -13.00 -0.33 -15.98
C HIS A 60 -13.17 -1.59 -15.13
N LEU A 61 -13.80 -1.48 -13.94
CA LEU A 61 -14.11 -2.63 -13.09
C LEU A 61 -14.98 -3.64 -13.82
N ARG A 62 -16.08 -3.21 -14.46
CA ARG A 62 -16.97 -4.08 -15.25
C ARG A 62 -16.24 -4.80 -16.39
N ASP A 63 -15.39 -4.08 -17.13
CA ASP A 63 -14.67 -4.63 -18.28
C ASP A 63 -13.58 -5.66 -17.87
N THR A 64 -13.05 -5.50 -16.65
CA THR A 64 -11.95 -6.29 -16.10
C THR A 64 -12.43 -7.44 -15.20
N THR A 65 -13.68 -7.40 -14.71
CA THR A 65 -14.25 -8.43 -13.84
C THR A 65 -14.19 -9.80 -14.50
N GLY A 66 -13.57 -10.77 -13.84
CA GLY A 66 -13.35 -12.13 -14.34
C GLY A 66 -12.16 -12.28 -15.31
N LYS A 67 -11.48 -11.18 -15.64
CA LYS A 67 -10.30 -11.13 -16.51
C LYS A 67 -9.06 -10.61 -15.79
N GLU A 68 -9.12 -10.52 -14.47
CA GLU A 68 -8.02 -10.07 -13.64
C GLU A 68 -6.77 -10.95 -13.86
N ASN A 69 -5.60 -10.35 -13.66
CA ASN A 69 -4.32 -11.05 -13.81
C ASN A 69 -4.03 -12.00 -12.65
N GLY A 70 -4.53 -11.67 -11.46
CA GLY A 70 -4.29 -12.41 -10.23
C GLY A 70 -5.05 -13.73 -10.17
N ASP A 71 -4.34 -14.78 -9.75
CA ASP A 71 -4.84 -16.12 -9.49
C ASP A 71 -4.98 -16.32 -7.96
N PRO A 72 -6.21 -16.49 -7.42
CA PRO A 72 -6.44 -16.61 -5.98
C PRO A 72 -5.70 -17.77 -5.33
N ASP A 73 -5.53 -18.89 -6.04
CA ASP A 73 -4.82 -20.06 -5.52
C ASP A 73 -3.34 -19.72 -5.32
N LYS A 74 -2.74 -18.95 -6.25
CA LYS A 74 -1.36 -18.47 -6.11
C LYS A 74 -1.21 -17.42 -5.01
N ALA A 75 -2.21 -16.56 -4.80
CA ALA A 75 -2.21 -15.64 -3.66
C ALA A 75 -2.20 -16.41 -2.33
N ALA A 76 -3.03 -17.45 -2.21
CA ALA A 76 -3.04 -18.30 -1.03
C ALA A 76 -1.67 -18.97 -0.79
N GLN A 77 -1.04 -19.49 -1.85
CA GLN A 77 0.32 -20.06 -1.73
C GLN A 77 1.35 -19.01 -1.28
N ALA A 78 1.31 -17.79 -1.84
CA ALA A 78 2.22 -16.72 -1.43
C ALA A 78 2.03 -16.33 0.05
N ILE A 79 0.78 -16.31 0.54
CA ILE A 79 0.48 -16.07 1.96
C ILE A 79 1.02 -17.21 2.83
N LEU A 80 0.86 -18.47 2.42
CA LEU A 80 1.45 -19.60 3.14
C LEU A 80 2.98 -19.53 3.18
N THR A 81 3.61 -19.08 2.09
CA THR A 81 5.06 -18.84 2.07
C THR A 81 5.44 -17.79 3.10
N ILE A 82 4.78 -16.62 3.11
CA ILE A 82 5.18 -15.51 3.98
C ILE A 82 4.93 -15.78 5.46
N VAL A 83 3.89 -16.56 5.80
CA VAL A 83 3.63 -16.97 7.19
C VAL A 83 4.74 -17.87 7.74
N ASN A 84 5.45 -18.60 6.87
CA ASN A 84 6.57 -19.46 7.25
C ASN A 84 7.94 -18.77 7.10
N GLU A 85 7.99 -17.51 6.67
CA GLU A 85 9.23 -16.76 6.52
C GLU A 85 9.76 -16.37 7.90
N GLU A 86 11.08 -16.44 8.09
CA GLU A 86 11.67 -16.07 9.36
C GLU A 86 11.58 -14.55 9.52
N ASN A 87 11.87 -13.76 8.51
CA ASN A 87 11.78 -12.29 8.57
C ASN A 87 10.83 -11.77 7.48
N PRO A 88 9.50 -11.95 7.65
CA PRO A 88 8.51 -11.51 6.69
C PRO A 88 8.48 -9.97 6.60
N PRO A 89 8.27 -9.42 5.40
CA PRO A 89 8.21 -7.98 5.20
C PRO A 89 6.94 -7.40 5.84
N LEU A 90 6.99 -6.10 6.14
CA LEU A 90 5.78 -5.37 6.54
C LEU A 90 4.75 -5.32 5.40
N ARG A 91 5.18 -5.25 4.13
CA ARG A 91 4.30 -5.15 2.96
C ARG A 91 4.65 -6.22 1.94
N LEU A 92 3.65 -6.98 1.50
CA LEU A 92 3.77 -7.92 0.39
C LEU A 92 2.73 -7.60 -0.68
N LEU A 93 3.22 -7.09 -1.81
CA LEU A 93 2.41 -6.81 -3.00
C LEU A 93 2.15 -8.11 -3.77
N LEU A 94 0.89 -8.37 -4.11
CA LEU A 94 0.50 -9.54 -4.91
C LEU A 94 -0.08 -9.10 -6.25
N GLY A 95 0.61 -9.45 -7.34
CA GLY A 95 0.19 -9.12 -8.71
C GLY A 95 1.07 -8.05 -9.36
N SER A 96 1.23 -8.15 -10.69
CA SER A 96 2.07 -7.23 -11.46
C SER A 96 1.52 -5.80 -11.50
N ASP A 97 0.20 -5.66 -11.46
CA ASP A 97 -0.51 -4.39 -11.35
C ASP A 97 -0.26 -3.72 -9.99
N ALA A 98 -0.37 -4.47 -8.88
CA ALA A 98 -0.06 -3.95 -7.55
C ALA A 98 1.38 -3.41 -7.48
N VAL A 99 2.35 -4.18 -7.99
CA VAL A 99 3.75 -3.77 -8.07
C VAL A 99 3.95 -2.53 -8.95
N ALA A 100 3.33 -2.49 -10.14
CA ALA A 100 3.46 -1.36 -11.04
C ALA A 100 2.87 -0.07 -10.43
N ILE A 101 1.71 -0.16 -9.79
CA ILE A 101 1.04 0.97 -9.13
C ILE A 101 1.87 1.47 -7.96
N ALA A 102 2.33 0.58 -7.07
CA ALA A 102 3.14 0.96 -5.92
C ALA A 102 4.41 1.72 -6.35
N ASN A 103 5.15 1.16 -7.31
CA ASN A 103 6.35 1.80 -7.85
C ASN A 103 6.07 3.20 -8.43
N ALA A 104 4.99 3.35 -9.21
CA ALA A 104 4.62 4.63 -9.81
C ALA A 104 4.24 5.65 -8.73
N VAL A 105 3.44 5.24 -7.74
CA VAL A 105 2.99 6.08 -6.63
C VAL A 105 4.17 6.53 -5.77
N ASP A 106 5.04 5.61 -5.37
CA ASP A 106 6.16 5.93 -4.48
C ASP A 106 7.23 6.76 -5.17
N THR A 107 7.48 6.52 -6.46
CA THR A 107 8.30 7.40 -7.29
C THR A 107 7.71 8.81 -7.34
N GLY A 108 6.39 8.93 -7.50
CA GLY A 108 5.67 10.20 -7.50
C GLY A 108 5.79 10.95 -6.17
N LYS A 109 5.57 10.25 -5.04
CA LYS A 109 5.73 10.82 -3.68
C LYS A 109 7.15 11.35 -3.49
N LEU A 110 8.16 10.55 -3.81
CA LEU A 110 9.56 10.95 -3.66
C LEU A 110 9.90 12.17 -4.53
N ALA A 111 9.38 12.22 -5.76
CA ALA A 111 9.56 13.37 -6.65
C ALA A 111 8.92 14.63 -6.07
N GLU A 112 7.73 14.53 -5.48
CA GLU A 112 7.06 15.64 -4.81
C GLU A 112 7.83 16.10 -3.56
N THR A 113 8.30 15.18 -2.72
CA THR A 113 9.16 15.48 -1.56
C THR A 113 10.39 16.28 -2.00
N LYS A 114 11.12 15.80 -3.02
CA LYS A 114 12.31 16.49 -3.55
C LYS A 114 11.97 17.87 -4.11
N ARG A 115 10.81 18.02 -4.74
CA ARG A 115 10.38 19.31 -5.31
C ARG A 115 10.16 20.37 -4.22
N TRP A 116 9.65 19.97 -3.07
CA TRP A 116 9.30 20.87 -1.97
C TRP A 116 10.32 20.89 -0.82
N GLU A 117 11.38 20.08 -0.91
CA GLU A 117 12.39 19.90 0.14
C GLU A 117 12.91 21.22 0.71
N LYS A 118 13.29 22.18 -0.13
CA LYS A 118 13.76 23.50 0.33
C LYS A 118 12.75 24.23 1.20
N LEU A 119 11.47 24.22 0.82
CA LEU A 119 10.42 24.87 1.59
C LEU A 119 10.16 24.10 2.89
N SER A 120 10.10 22.78 2.82
CA SER A 120 9.94 21.92 4.00
C SER A 120 11.06 22.13 5.03
N LEU A 121 12.32 22.19 4.59
CA LEU A 121 13.46 22.43 5.49
C LEU A 121 13.53 23.87 6.02
N SER A 122 12.90 24.83 5.35
CA SER A 122 12.89 26.23 5.82
C SER A 122 12.10 26.46 7.10
N THR A 123 11.34 25.45 7.58
CA THR A 123 10.62 25.51 8.85
C THR A 123 11.47 25.12 10.06
N ASP A 124 12.68 24.61 9.84
CA ASP A 124 13.60 24.28 10.91
C ASP A 124 14.16 25.54 11.56
N PHE A 125 14.53 25.43 12.84
CA PHE A 125 15.34 26.47 13.47
C PHE A 125 16.73 26.47 12.83
N GLU A 126 17.22 27.64 12.41
CA GLU A 126 18.53 27.80 11.74
C GLU A 126 19.71 27.22 12.54
N THR A 127 19.56 27.09 13.86
CA THR A 127 20.59 26.61 14.79
C THR A 127 20.50 25.11 15.09
N ARG A 128 19.54 24.39 14.51
CA ARG A 128 19.36 22.95 14.74
C ARG A 128 19.65 22.15 13.48
N GLU A 129 20.47 21.12 13.66
CA GLU A 129 20.61 20.03 12.69
C GLU A 129 19.68 18.87 13.06
N LEU A 130 19.32 18.06 12.06
CA LEU A 130 18.52 16.86 12.27
C LEU A 130 19.29 15.88 13.16
N ASN A 131 18.66 15.43 14.25
CA ASN A 131 19.23 14.38 15.10
C ASN A 131 19.31 13.06 14.29
N PRO A 132 20.50 12.49 14.08
CA PRO A 132 20.67 11.25 13.32
C PRO A 132 19.81 10.09 13.84
N ALA A 133 19.58 10.04 15.16
CA ALA A 133 18.75 9.02 15.80
C ALA A 133 17.31 8.98 15.26
N VAL A 134 16.79 10.10 14.75
CA VAL A 134 15.48 10.14 14.08
C VAL A 134 15.49 9.29 12.82
N THR A 135 16.56 9.34 12.04
CA THR A 135 16.68 8.53 10.81
C THR A 135 17.09 7.09 11.09
N ASP A 136 17.87 6.84 12.14
CA ASP A 136 18.31 5.48 12.51
C ASP A 136 17.12 4.64 12.99
N MET A 137 16.18 5.25 13.72
CA MET A 137 14.91 4.61 14.10
C MET A 137 14.17 4.03 12.90
N TYR A 138 14.21 4.66 11.71
CA TYR A 138 13.53 4.12 10.52
C TYR A 138 14.39 3.12 9.72
N ARG A 139 15.71 3.11 9.89
CA ARG A 139 16.63 2.16 9.23
C ARG A 139 16.65 0.79 9.92
N GLU A 140 16.64 0.76 11.25
CA GLU A 140 16.65 -0.48 12.04
C GLU A 140 15.40 -1.36 11.83
N PHE A 141 14.30 -0.78 11.31
CA PHE A 141 13.09 -1.53 10.94
C PHE A 141 13.15 -2.15 9.53
N GLU A 142 14.10 -1.77 8.68
CA GLU A 142 14.27 -2.37 7.35
C GLU A 142 15.23 -3.58 7.37
N GLU A 143 16.01 -3.74 8.44
CA GLU A 143 17.07 -4.76 8.57
C GLU A 143 16.69 -5.98 9.44
N ASN A 144 15.52 -5.98 10.10
CA ASN A 144 14.98 -7.08 10.92
C ASN A 144 13.74 -7.71 10.27
#